data_AF-A0A7D3WPG9-F1
#
_entry.id   AF-A0A7D3WPG9-F1
#
_cell.length_a   1.000
_cell.length_b   1.000
_cell.length_c   1.000
_cell.angle_alpha   90.00
_cell.angle_beta   90.00
_cell.angle_gamma   90.00
#
_symmetry.space_group_name_H-M   'P 1'
#
loop_
_entity.id
_entity.type
_entity.pdbx_description
1 polymer ?
#
loop_
_entity_poly.entity_id
_entity_poly.type
_entity_poly.pdbx_seq_one_letter_code
_entity_poly.pdbx_strand_id
1 'polypeptide(L)'
;MEPTTLKAAYLDFVRRHGHAPRTVFAFAETQGLSEAEFYRHYASFSVLDREIWADFGRDARAQAAQEPAWQGYGSREKILAFYYTLLELLKQNRSYALLALGRSQRWRPALIPKVLSVFEQEFLVFVNELLREGRTTGEVASRPVLQDGYGRIFLRQLQFLLLYFVRDESANFERTDAAVEKAVTLSFDLVGRNTLDSALDFGRFLLQKS
;
A
#
# COMPACT_ATOMS: atom_id res chain seq x y z
N MET A 1 7.93 13.85 24.12
CA MET A 1 8.51 13.71 22.75
C MET A 1 7.37 13.62 21.76
N GLU A 2 7.46 14.31 20.62
CA GLU A 2 6.39 14.28 19.61
C GLU A 2 6.23 12.87 18.99
N PRO A 3 5.00 12.46 18.59
CA PRO A 3 4.75 11.15 17.99
C PRO A 3 5.64 10.82 16.79
N THR A 4 5.96 11.82 15.95
CA THR A 4 6.82 11.67 14.77
C THR A 4 8.25 11.27 15.16
N THR A 5 8.80 11.87 16.21
CA THR A 5 10.14 11.55 16.71
C THR A 5 10.20 10.14 17.30
N LEU A 6 9.14 9.72 18.00
CA LEU A 6 9.04 8.36 18.55
C LEU A 6 8.99 7.29 17.46
N LYS A 7 8.24 7.52 16.37
CA LYS A 7 8.21 6.66 15.18
C LYS A 7 9.58 6.56 14.52
N ALA A 8 10.27 7.70 14.32
CA ALA A 8 11.61 7.72 13.72
C ALA A 8 12.64 6.95 14.57
N ALA A 9 12.64 7.14 15.88
CA ALA A 9 13.52 6.42 16.80
C ALA A 9 13.28 4.91 16.79
N TYR A 10 12.00 4.50 16.78
CA TYR A 10 11.63 3.09 16.68
C TYR A 10 12.06 2.48 15.34
N LEU A 11 11.82 3.18 14.24
CA LEU A 11 12.20 2.75 12.89
C LEU A 11 13.72 2.56 12.79
N ASP A 12 14.51 3.52 13.29
CA ASP A 12 15.97 3.41 13.37
C ASP A 12 16.41 2.21 14.23
N PHE A 13 15.79 2.01 15.39
CA PHE A 13 16.07 0.85 16.25
C PHE A 13 15.87 -0.47 15.49
N VAL A 14 14.70 -0.65 14.85
CA VAL A 14 14.37 -1.89 14.13
C VAL A 14 15.33 -2.11 12.97
N ARG A 15 15.70 -1.06 12.23
CA ARG A 15 16.66 -1.14 11.12
C ARG A 15 18.05 -1.57 11.58
N ARG A 16 18.50 -1.10 12.75
CA ARG A 16 19.83 -1.44 13.30
C ARG A 16 19.88 -2.82 13.93
N HIS A 17 18.82 -3.24 14.63
CA HIS A 17 18.83 -4.46 15.44
C HIS A 17 18.11 -5.65 14.77
N GLY A 18 17.34 -5.41 13.72
CA GLY A 18 16.60 -6.45 13.02
C GLY A 18 15.39 -6.97 13.80
N HIS A 19 14.99 -6.35 14.91
CA HIS A 19 13.82 -6.74 15.69
C HIS A 19 13.25 -5.53 16.45
N ALA A 20 11.99 -5.62 16.87
CA ALA A 20 11.40 -4.63 17.78
C ALA A 20 12.16 -4.61 19.12
N PRO A 21 12.21 -3.46 19.84
CA PRO A 21 12.76 -3.42 21.19
C PRO A 21 12.10 -4.47 22.09
N ARG A 22 12.86 -4.98 23.07
CA ARG A 22 12.40 -6.08 23.94
C ARG A 22 11.13 -5.74 24.72
N THR A 23 11.07 -4.51 25.25
CA THR A 23 9.93 -4.01 26.01
C THR A 23 9.73 -2.53 25.70
N VAL A 24 8.50 -2.05 25.90
CA VAL A 24 8.20 -0.61 25.81
C VAL A 24 9.01 0.16 26.85
N PHE A 25 9.09 -0.35 28.09
CA PHE A 25 9.91 0.23 29.15
C PHE A 25 11.35 0.51 28.71
N ALA A 26 12.06 -0.50 28.21
CA ALA A 26 13.46 -0.35 27.81
C ALA A 26 13.61 0.61 26.63
N PHE A 27 12.69 0.57 25.67
CA PHE A 27 12.72 1.51 24.55
C PHE A 27 12.49 2.96 25.02
N ALA A 28 11.45 3.19 25.83
CA ALA A 28 11.13 4.50 26.37
C ALA A 28 12.31 5.12 27.14
N GLU A 29 12.99 4.32 27.97
CA GLU A 29 14.18 4.74 28.71
C GLU A 29 15.30 5.22 27.78
N THR A 30 15.57 4.51 26.67
CA THR A 30 16.56 4.95 25.67
C THR A 30 16.20 6.27 24.97
N GLN A 31 14.92 6.64 24.99
CA GLN A 31 14.41 7.89 24.41
C GLN A 31 14.21 9.00 25.46
N GLY A 32 14.62 8.78 26.72
CA GLY A 32 14.42 9.73 27.81
C GLY A 32 12.94 9.91 28.19
N LEU A 33 12.12 8.89 27.99
CA LEU A 33 10.70 8.86 28.33
C LEU A 33 10.40 7.83 29.42
N SER A 34 9.35 8.07 30.18
CA SER A 34 8.68 7.02 30.95
C SER A 34 7.86 6.11 30.03
N GLU A 35 7.62 4.87 30.47
CA GLU A 35 6.75 3.93 29.77
C GLU A 35 5.30 4.49 29.64
N ALA A 36 4.82 5.21 30.66
CA ALA A 36 3.51 5.85 30.64
C ALA A 36 3.41 6.90 29.52
N GLU A 37 4.46 7.69 29.27
CA GLU A 37 4.48 8.66 28.17
C GLU A 37 4.42 8.00 26.80
N PHE A 38 5.07 6.84 26.61
CA PHE A 38 4.89 6.06 25.38
C PHE A 38 3.41 5.69 25.18
N TYR A 39 2.75 5.17 26.22
CA TYR A 39 1.36 4.72 26.13
C TYR A 39 0.34 5.85 25.92
N ARG A 40 0.72 7.12 26.15
CA ARG A 40 -0.11 8.28 25.75
C ARG A 40 -0.23 8.42 24.24
N HIS A 41 0.71 7.85 23.48
CA HIS A 41 0.74 7.91 22.02
C HIS A 41 0.36 6.57 21.38
N TYR A 42 0.92 5.47 21.87
CA TYR A 42 0.74 4.14 21.27
C TYR A 42 0.54 3.08 22.35
N ALA A 43 -0.53 2.29 22.23
CA ALA A 43 -0.81 1.21 23.19
C ALA A 43 0.17 0.01 23.08
N SER A 44 0.95 -0.09 22.00
CA SER A 44 2.01 -1.10 21.84
C SER A 44 2.89 -0.78 20.62
N PHE A 45 4.03 -1.47 20.50
CA PHE A 45 4.82 -1.44 19.26
C PHE A 45 4.02 -1.87 18.03
N SER A 46 3.07 -2.80 18.16
CA SER A 46 2.24 -3.20 17.03
C SER A 46 1.30 -2.10 16.53
N VAL A 47 0.85 -1.20 17.41
CA VAL A 47 0.09 0.00 17.01
C VAL A 47 1.02 0.98 16.29
N LEU A 48 2.19 1.23 16.88
CA LEU A 48 3.20 2.12 16.32
C LEU A 48 3.64 1.64 14.92
N ASP A 49 3.93 0.35 14.74
CA ASP A 49 4.26 -0.24 13.45
C ASP A 49 3.16 -0.02 12.39
N ARG A 50 1.89 -0.19 12.77
CA ARG A 50 0.76 0.05 11.85
C ARG A 50 0.68 1.51 11.42
N GLU A 51 0.95 2.44 12.33
CA GLU A 51 0.98 3.86 12.02
C GLU A 51 2.18 4.24 11.16
N ILE A 52 3.36 3.64 11.35
CA ILE A 52 4.50 3.83 10.43
C ILE A 52 4.13 3.38 9.01
N TRP A 53 3.47 2.23 8.86
CA TRP A 53 3.02 1.77 7.55
C TRP A 53 1.95 2.67 6.93
N ALA A 54 1.04 3.22 7.73
CA ALA A 54 0.07 4.20 7.27
C ALA A 54 0.77 5.49 6.82
N ASP A 55 1.78 5.97 7.56
CA ASP A 55 2.58 7.14 7.19
C ASP A 55 3.25 6.95 5.82
N PHE A 56 3.81 5.78 5.49
CA PHE A 56 4.36 5.55 4.15
C PHE A 56 3.32 5.78 3.05
N GLY A 57 2.08 5.35 3.26
CA GLY A 57 0.99 5.60 2.32
C GLY A 57 0.59 7.08 2.25
N ARG A 58 0.43 7.74 3.40
CA ARG A 58 0.08 9.17 3.48
C ARG A 58 1.14 10.04 2.82
N ASP A 59 2.40 9.78 3.15
CA ASP A 59 3.56 10.50 2.62
C ASP A 59 3.69 10.27 1.12
N ALA A 60 3.52 9.04 0.63
CA ALA A 60 3.55 8.75 -0.79
C ALA A 60 2.48 9.53 -1.55
N ARG A 61 1.24 9.53 -1.04
CA ARG A 61 0.14 10.30 -1.63
C ARG A 61 0.42 11.80 -1.60
N ALA A 62 0.89 12.32 -0.47
CA ALA A 62 1.16 13.74 -0.29
C ALA A 62 2.31 14.22 -1.20
N GLN A 63 3.37 13.42 -1.33
CA GLN A 63 4.51 13.73 -2.19
C GLN A 63 4.16 13.60 -3.68
N ALA A 64 3.45 12.54 -4.09
CA ALA A 64 2.98 12.41 -5.48
C ALA A 64 2.08 13.59 -5.89
N ALA A 65 1.24 14.07 -4.97
CA ALA A 65 0.36 15.21 -5.21
C ALA A 65 1.08 16.57 -5.34
N GLN A 66 2.37 16.65 -5.02
CA GLN A 66 3.18 17.85 -5.21
C GLN A 66 3.73 17.97 -6.63
N GLU A 67 3.65 16.92 -7.45
CA GLU A 67 4.06 16.99 -8.85
C GLU A 67 3.20 18.01 -9.60
N PRO A 68 3.81 18.95 -10.37
CA PRO A 68 3.05 19.99 -11.09
C PRO A 68 1.97 19.41 -12.02
N ALA A 69 2.20 18.22 -12.56
CA ALA A 69 1.29 17.55 -13.47
C ALA A 69 0.11 16.85 -12.77
N TRP A 70 0.12 16.71 -11.43
CA TRP A 70 -0.90 15.98 -10.67
C TRP A 70 -2.33 16.46 -10.93
N GLN A 71 -2.53 17.78 -11.08
CA GLN A 71 -3.86 18.35 -11.35
C GLN A 71 -4.41 17.94 -12.72
N GLY A 72 -3.54 17.62 -13.68
CA GLY A 72 -3.92 17.14 -15.00
C GLY A 72 -4.01 15.62 -15.12
N TYR A 73 -3.64 14.88 -14.07
CA TYR A 73 -3.64 13.42 -14.09
C TYR A 73 -5.05 12.82 -14.01
N GLY A 74 -5.28 11.80 -14.83
CA GLY A 74 -6.39 10.88 -14.69
C GLY A 74 -6.22 9.97 -13.47
N SER A 75 -7.18 9.09 -13.25
CA SER A 75 -7.15 8.16 -12.11
C SER A 75 -6.00 7.17 -12.24
N ARG A 76 -5.70 6.74 -13.46
CA ARG A 76 -4.57 5.85 -13.76
C ARG A 76 -3.23 6.50 -13.46
N GLU A 77 -3.02 7.73 -13.92
CA GLU A 77 -1.75 8.43 -13.70
C GLU A 77 -1.53 8.75 -12.22
N LYS A 78 -2.57 9.15 -11.49
CA LYS A 78 -2.48 9.40 -10.04
C LYS A 78 -2.07 8.15 -9.25
N ILE A 79 -2.60 6.97 -9.60
CA ILE A 79 -2.21 5.74 -8.89
C ILE A 79 -0.79 5.29 -9.27
N LEU A 80 -0.36 5.50 -10.52
CA LEU A 80 1.02 5.23 -10.94
C LEU A 80 2.00 6.12 -10.15
N ALA A 81 1.77 7.43 -10.13
CA ALA A 81 2.58 8.37 -9.37
C ALA A 81 2.66 7.97 -7.89
N PHE A 82 1.51 7.66 -7.26
CA PHE A 82 1.45 7.15 -5.91
C PHE A 82 2.34 5.91 -5.69
N TYR A 83 2.26 4.90 -6.57
CA TYR A 83 3.05 3.67 -6.41
C TYR A 83 4.54 3.92 -6.58
N TYR A 84 4.96 4.72 -7.55
CA TYR A 84 6.37 5.05 -7.72
C TYR A 84 6.91 5.82 -6.51
N THR A 85 6.19 6.81 -6.02
CA THR A 85 6.58 7.53 -4.80
C THR A 85 6.63 6.62 -3.58
N LEU A 86 5.64 5.74 -3.41
CA LEU A 86 5.63 4.76 -2.33
C LEU A 86 6.85 3.83 -2.40
N LEU A 87 7.18 3.33 -3.59
CA LEU A 87 8.34 2.46 -3.78
C LEU A 87 9.64 3.19 -3.46
N GLU A 88 9.80 4.47 -3.82
CA GLU A 88 10.98 5.25 -3.44
C GLU A 88 11.12 5.38 -1.92
N LEU A 89 10.02 5.68 -1.20
CA LEU A 89 10.01 5.72 0.27
C LEU A 89 10.36 4.36 0.89
N LEU A 90 9.83 3.27 0.33
CA LEU A 90 10.11 1.91 0.79
C LEU A 90 11.52 1.44 0.44
N LYS A 91 12.11 1.86 -0.69
CA LYS A 91 13.51 1.62 -1.06
C LYS A 91 14.45 2.27 -0.03
N GLN A 92 14.18 3.50 0.38
CA GLN A 92 14.93 4.20 1.44
C GLN A 92 14.79 3.52 2.82
N ASN A 93 13.72 2.73 3.02
CA ASN A 93 13.43 2.00 4.25
C ASN A 93 13.42 0.47 4.06
N ARG A 94 14.19 -0.05 3.09
CA ARG A 94 14.12 -1.44 2.64
C ARG A 94 14.30 -2.46 3.75
N SER A 95 15.26 -2.24 4.66
CA SER A 95 15.50 -3.14 5.80
C SER A 95 14.26 -3.28 6.68
N TYR A 96 13.57 -2.18 6.95
CA TYR A 96 12.32 -2.22 7.72
C TYR A 96 11.22 -2.96 6.96
N ALA A 97 11.05 -2.68 5.65
CA ALA A 97 10.06 -3.36 4.83
C ALA A 97 10.28 -4.89 4.79
N LEU A 98 11.54 -5.35 4.69
CA LEU A 98 11.90 -6.78 4.77
C LEU A 98 11.58 -7.39 6.14
N LEU A 99 11.87 -6.68 7.22
CA LEU A 99 11.62 -7.16 8.58
C LEU A 99 10.12 -7.27 8.87
N ALA A 100 9.35 -6.26 8.47
CA ALA A 100 7.91 -6.18 8.71
C ALA A 100 7.12 -7.15 7.82
N LEU A 101 7.46 -7.26 6.54
CA LEU A 101 6.71 -8.06 5.58
C LEU A 101 7.37 -9.41 5.28
N GLY A 102 8.67 -9.44 5.05
CA GLY A 102 9.42 -10.60 4.55
C GLY A 102 9.42 -11.80 5.50
N ARG A 103 9.45 -11.57 6.82
CA ARG A 103 9.37 -12.66 7.82
C ARG A 103 8.12 -13.51 7.63
N SER A 104 6.97 -12.88 7.46
CA SER A 104 5.71 -13.61 7.24
C SER A 104 5.75 -14.43 5.95
N GLN A 105 6.36 -13.90 4.88
CA GLN A 105 6.39 -14.54 3.57
C GLN A 105 7.27 -15.79 3.53
N ARG A 106 8.29 -15.88 4.39
CA ARG A 106 9.14 -17.07 4.51
C ARG A 106 8.35 -18.29 5.03
N TRP A 107 7.43 -18.08 5.95
CA TRP A 107 6.67 -19.16 6.60
C TRP A 107 5.28 -19.37 6.01
N ARG A 108 4.66 -18.28 5.53
CA ARG A 108 3.32 -18.28 4.92
C ARG A 108 3.32 -17.39 3.69
N PRO A 109 3.72 -17.93 2.53
CA PRO A 109 3.68 -17.19 1.28
C PRO A 109 2.29 -16.60 1.02
N ALA A 110 2.26 -15.35 0.58
CA ALA A 110 1.04 -14.57 0.29
C ALA A 110 0.18 -14.18 1.50
N LEU A 111 0.61 -14.46 2.73
CA LEU A 111 -0.06 -13.93 3.92
C LEU A 111 0.10 -12.40 3.98
N ILE A 112 -1.00 -11.66 4.09
CA ILE A 112 -0.94 -10.21 4.29
C ILE A 112 -0.71 -9.90 5.77
N PRO A 113 0.39 -9.24 6.15
CA PRO A 113 0.66 -8.95 7.56
C PRO A 113 -0.30 -7.89 8.10
N LYS A 114 -0.78 -8.09 9.34
CA LYS A 114 -1.65 -7.12 10.04
C LYS A 114 -1.04 -5.73 10.22
N VAL A 115 0.27 -5.60 10.05
CA VAL A 115 0.96 -4.31 10.08
C VAL A 115 0.44 -3.35 9.00
N LEU A 116 -0.11 -3.88 7.91
CA LEU A 116 -0.63 -3.07 6.81
C LEU A 116 -2.07 -2.58 7.04
N SER A 117 -2.76 -3.00 8.11
CA SER A 117 -4.23 -2.85 8.17
C SER A 117 -4.72 -1.40 8.13
N VAL A 118 -4.01 -0.46 8.77
CA VAL A 118 -4.38 0.97 8.75
C VAL A 118 -4.10 1.55 7.37
N PHE A 119 -2.93 1.24 6.80
CA PHE A 119 -2.57 1.63 5.44
C PHE A 119 -3.60 1.12 4.40
N GLU A 120 -4.00 -0.14 4.47
CA GLU A 120 -4.99 -0.72 3.56
C GLU A 120 -6.36 -0.03 3.63
N GLN A 121 -6.79 0.37 4.83
CA GLN A 121 -8.03 1.11 5.03
C GLN A 121 -7.96 2.49 4.39
N GLU A 122 -6.89 3.24 4.64
CA GLU A 122 -6.68 4.58 4.07
C GLU A 122 -6.48 4.53 2.55
N PHE A 123 -5.77 3.50 2.06
CA PHE A 123 -5.60 3.26 0.63
C PHE A 123 -6.93 2.96 -0.07
N LEU A 124 -7.83 2.17 0.54
CA LEU A 124 -9.17 1.94 0.00
C LEU A 124 -9.96 3.24 -0.12
N VAL A 125 -9.85 4.15 0.86
CA VAL A 125 -10.49 5.48 0.78
C VAL A 125 -9.94 6.25 -0.42
N PHE A 126 -8.60 6.35 -0.51
CA PHE A 126 -7.93 7.02 -1.63
C PHE A 126 -8.34 6.46 -2.99
N VAL A 127 -8.33 5.14 -3.16
CA VAL A 127 -8.68 4.54 -4.46
C VAL A 127 -10.16 4.69 -4.77
N ASN A 128 -11.05 4.65 -3.79
CA ASN A 128 -12.48 4.89 -4.05
C ASN A 128 -12.74 6.34 -4.52
N GLU A 129 -11.95 7.30 -4.06
CA GLU A 129 -11.95 8.67 -4.60
C GLU A 129 -11.52 8.68 -6.07
N LEU A 130 -10.38 8.04 -6.39
CA LEU A 130 -9.91 7.90 -7.78
C LEU A 130 -10.95 7.21 -8.67
N LEU A 131 -11.56 6.11 -8.22
CA LEU A 131 -12.57 5.41 -8.99
C LEU A 131 -13.81 6.26 -9.26
N ARG A 132 -14.17 7.16 -8.33
CA ARG A 132 -15.25 8.13 -8.52
C ARG A 132 -14.88 9.19 -9.55
N GLU A 133 -13.66 9.71 -9.51
CA GLU A 133 -13.13 10.63 -10.53
C GLU A 133 -13.10 9.95 -11.91
N GLY A 134 -12.53 8.74 -11.99
CA GLY A 134 -12.42 7.96 -13.21
C GLY A 134 -13.77 7.59 -13.85
N ARG A 135 -14.84 7.45 -13.05
CA ARG A 135 -16.20 7.30 -13.59
C ARG A 135 -16.70 8.54 -14.30
N THR A 136 -16.32 9.72 -13.79
CA THR A 136 -16.68 11.02 -14.35
C THR A 136 -15.92 11.28 -15.66
N THR A 137 -14.64 10.88 -15.73
CA THR A 137 -13.81 11.02 -16.94
C THR A 137 -14.03 9.91 -17.98
N GLY A 138 -14.63 8.78 -17.58
CA GLY A 138 -14.89 7.62 -18.44
C GLY A 138 -13.80 6.55 -18.40
N GLU A 139 -12.69 6.77 -17.68
CA GLU A 139 -11.64 5.77 -17.42
C GLU A 139 -12.17 4.53 -16.69
N VAL A 140 -13.19 4.70 -15.85
CA VAL A 140 -13.81 3.63 -15.06
C VAL A 140 -15.25 3.46 -15.50
N ALA A 141 -15.66 2.22 -15.77
CA ALA A 141 -17.02 1.90 -16.16
C ALA A 141 -17.99 2.00 -14.99
N SER A 142 -19.13 2.64 -15.22
CA SER A 142 -20.24 2.67 -14.26
C SER A 142 -21.07 1.39 -14.39
N ARG A 143 -20.89 0.46 -13.46
CA ARG A 143 -21.62 -0.81 -13.39
C ARG A 143 -22.28 -0.92 -12.01
N PRO A 144 -23.56 -0.53 -11.85
CA PRO A 144 -24.20 -0.39 -10.54
C PRO A 144 -24.06 -1.58 -9.60
N VAL A 145 -24.04 -2.81 -10.12
CA VAL A 145 -23.93 -4.05 -9.34
C VAL A 145 -22.48 -4.42 -8.99
N LEU A 146 -21.50 -4.04 -9.82
CA LEU A 146 -20.11 -4.48 -9.70
C LEU A 146 -19.19 -3.42 -9.09
N GLN A 147 -19.54 -2.14 -9.22
CA GLN A 147 -18.68 -1.01 -8.91
C GLN A 147 -18.26 -0.94 -7.43
N ASP A 148 -19.09 -1.43 -6.51
CA ASP A 148 -18.79 -1.51 -5.08
C ASP A 148 -17.65 -2.51 -4.78
N GLY A 149 -17.36 -3.40 -5.72
CA GLY A 149 -16.25 -4.34 -5.65
C GLY A 149 -14.93 -3.83 -6.21
N TYR A 150 -14.91 -2.73 -6.96
CA TYR A 150 -13.72 -2.30 -7.68
C TYR A 150 -12.57 -1.94 -6.75
N GLY A 151 -12.82 -1.25 -5.63
CA GLY A 151 -11.77 -0.94 -4.64
C GLY A 151 -11.03 -2.18 -4.14
N ARG A 152 -11.69 -3.34 -4.07
CA ARG A 152 -11.04 -4.61 -3.69
C ARG A 152 -10.01 -5.08 -4.72
N ILE A 153 -10.21 -4.81 -6.01
CA ILE A 153 -9.23 -5.15 -7.07
C ILE A 153 -7.93 -4.39 -6.82
N PHE A 154 -8.03 -3.09 -6.55
CA PHE A 154 -6.88 -2.24 -6.27
C PHE A 154 -6.24 -2.55 -4.92
N LEU A 155 -7.00 -2.95 -3.90
CA LEU A 155 -6.42 -3.45 -2.66
C LEU A 155 -5.57 -4.69 -2.90
N ARG A 156 -6.04 -5.64 -3.74
CA ARG A 156 -5.25 -6.81 -4.14
C ARG A 156 -4.01 -6.42 -4.94
N GLN A 157 -4.11 -5.39 -5.79
CA GLN A 157 -2.97 -4.83 -6.50
C GLN A 157 -1.91 -4.26 -5.54
N LEU A 158 -2.29 -3.43 -4.55
CA LEU A 158 -1.37 -2.92 -3.52
C LEU A 158 -0.68 -4.08 -2.79
N GLN A 159 -1.45 -5.04 -2.31
CA GLN A 159 -0.94 -6.23 -1.62
C GLN A 159 0.06 -7.00 -2.49
N PHE A 160 -0.28 -7.23 -3.76
CA PHE A 160 0.61 -7.87 -4.72
C PHE A 160 1.92 -7.09 -4.86
N LEU A 161 1.87 -5.78 -5.09
CA LEU A 161 3.06 -4.95 -5.28
C LEU A 161 3.97 -4.93 -4.06
N LEU A 162 3.42 -4.79 -2.85
CA LEU A 162 4.21 -4.83 -1.61
C LEU A 162 4.89 -6.18 -1.41
N LEU A 163 4.18 -7.29 -1.67
CA LEU A 163 4.76 -8.62 -1.54
C LEU A 163 5.77 -8.94 -2.66
N TYR A 164 5.55 -8.40 -3.86
CA TYR A 164 6.48 -8.52 -4.98
C TYR A 164 7.78 -7.77 -4.67
N PHE A 165 7.67 -6.50 -4.25
CA PHE A 165 8.80 -5.66 -3.83
C PHE A 165 9.68 -6.36 -2.78
N VAL A 166 9.07 -7.00 -1.80
CA VAL A 166 9.80 -7.71 -0.74
C VAL A 166 10.66 -8.86 -1.28
N ARG A 167 10.23 -9.51 -2.36
CA ARG A 167 10.90 -10.66 -3.00
C ARG A 167 11.79 -10.28 -4.18
N ASP A 168 11.78 -9.02 -4.59
CA ASP A 168 12.55 -8.58 -5.75
C ASP A 168 14.02 -8.42 -5.38
N GLU A 169 14.85 -9.17 -6.11
CA GLU A 169 16.31 -9.20 -6.03
C GLU A 169 16.96 -8.63 -7.31
N SER A 170 16.17 -8.06 -8.23
CA SER A 170 16.70 -7.40 -9.43
C SER A 170 17.44 -6.11 -9.09
N ALA A 171 18.36 -5.71 -9.99
CA ALA A 171 19.13 -4.49 -9.82
C ALA A 171 18.18 -3.29 -9.69
N ASN A 172 18.38 -2.50 -8.62
CA ASN A 172 17.54 -1.34 -8.28
C ASN A 172 16.02 -1.61 -8.26
N PHE A 173 15.59 -2.87 -8.11
CA PHE A 173 14.19 -3.28 -8.09
C PHE A 173 13.44 -3.01 -9.41
N GLU A 174 14.13 -3.07 -10.54
CA GLU A 174 13.55 -2.84 -11.88
C GLU A 174 12.35 -3.75 -12.19
N ARG A 175 12.31 -4.96 -11.61
CA ARG A 175 11.17 -5.88 -11.80
C ARG A 175 9.95 -5.42 -11.03
N THR A 176 10.12 -4.79 -9.88
CA THR A 176 9.03 -4.19 -9.11
C THR A 176 8.48 -2.98 -9.86
N ASP A 177 9.34 -2.13 -10.41
CA ASP A 177 8.91 -0.98 -11.21
C ASP A 177 8.10 -1.46 -12.44
N ALA A 178 8.57 -2.50 -13.14
CA ALA A 178 7.81 -3.11 -14.24
C ALA A 178 6.49 -3.78 -13.78
N ALA A 179 6.44 -4.31 -12.55
CA ALA A 179 5.23 -4.90 -11.99
C ALA A 179 4.16 -3.84 -11.69
N VAL A 180 4.54 -2.62 -11.30
CA VAL A 180 3.62 -1.49 -11.10
C VAL A 180 2.84 -1.21 -12.38
N GLU A 181 3.53 -0.97 -13.50
CA GLU A 181 2.89 -0.68 -14.79
C GLU A 181 1.90 -1.78 -15.20
N LYS A 182 2.34 -3.04 -15.10
CA LYS A 182 1.53 -4.20 -15.50
C LYS A 182 0.30 -4.37 -14.60
N ALA A 183 0.48 -4.26 -13.30
CA ALA A 183 -0.60 -4.45 -12.34
C ALA A 183 -1.62 -3.30 -12.40
N VAL A 184 -1.16 -2.07 -12.63
CA VAL A 184 -2.01 -0.89 -12.84
C VAL A 184 -2.80 -1.01 -14.13
N THR A 185 -2.14 -1.31 -15.24
CA THR A 185 -2.80 -1.55 -16.52
C THR A 185 -3.89 -2.60 -16.38
N LEU A 186 -3.57 -3.77 -15.83
CA LEU A 186 -4.52 -4.86 -15.63
C LEU A 186 -5.74 -4.44 -14.78
N SER A 187 -5.51 -3.72 -13.67
CA SER A 187 -6.61 -3.33 -12.79
C SER A 187 -7.53 -2.31 -13.45
N PHE A 188 -6.98 -1.36 -14.22
CA PHE A 188 -7.79 -0.42 -14.99
C PHE A 188 -8.52 -1.09 -16.15
N ASP A 189 -7.89 -2.05 -16.83
CA ASP A 189 -8.56 -2.80 -17.89
C ASP A 189 -9.76 -3.57 -17.35
N LEU A 190 -9.65 -4.15 -16.14
CA LEU A 190 -10.78 -4.79 -15.46
C LEU A 190 -11.90 -3.78 -15.18
N VAL A 191 -11.60 -2.62 -14.61
CA VAL A 191 -12.67 -1.67 -14.25
C VAL A 191 -13.15 -0.78 -15.39
N GLY A 192 -12.46 -0.76 -16.53
CA GLY A 192 -12.81 -0.02 -17.75
C GLY A 192 -13.89 -0.68 -18.60
N ARG A 193 -14.43 0.04 -19.61
CA ARG A 193 -15.70 -0.27 -20.31
C ARG A 193 -15.69 -1.46 -21.28
N ASN A 194 -14.56 -2.09 -21.57
CA ASN A 194 -14.49 -3.08 -22.67
C ASN A 194 -14.11 -4.49 -22.20
N THR A 195 -13.17 -4.61 -21.26
CA THR A 195 -12.55 -5.90 -20.95
C THR A 195 -13.49 -6.83 -20.19
N LEU A 196 -14.06 -6.36 -19.08
CA LEU A 196 -15.01 -7.18 -18.30
C LEU A 196 -16.32 -7.42 -19.05
N ASP A 197 -16.83 -6.43 -19.77
CA ASP A 197 -18.09 -6.58 -20.50
C ASP A 197 -17.95 -7.65 -21.59
N SER A 198 -16.84 -7.65 -22.34
CA SER A 198 -16.54 -8.69 -23.33
C SER A 198 -16.41 -10.08 -22.69
N ALA A 199 -15.76 -10.19 -21.53
CA ALA A 199 -15.63 -11.46 -20.81
C ALA A 199 -16.97 -11.98 -20.29
N LEU A 200 -17.83 -11.09 -19.78
CA LEU A 200 -19.18 -11.43 -19.32
C LEU A 200 -20.07 -11.87 -20.50
N ASP A 201 -20.01 -11.17 -21.63
CA ASP A 201 -20.77 -11.51 -22.83
C ASP A 201 -20.33 -12.86 -23.41
N PHE A 202 -19.02 -13.12 -23.44
CA PHE A 202 -18.51 -14.44 -23.81
C PHE A 202 -19.00 -15.54 -22.85
N GLY A 203 -19.00 -15.28 -21.55
CA GLY A 203 -19.56 -16.20 -20.55
C GLY A 203 -21.05 -16.49 -20.77
N ARG A 204 -21.86 -15.46 -21.06
CA ARG A 204 -23.28 -15.62 -21.41
C ARG A 204 -23.47 -16.44 -22.68
N PHE A 205 -22.66 -16.20 -23.72
CA PHE A 205 -22.69 -16.97 -24.96
C PHE A 205 -22.42 -18.46 -24.73
N LEU A 206 -21.44 -18.80 -23.89
CA LEU A 206 -21.15 -20.20 -23.54
C LEU A 206 -22.34 -20.88 -22.84
N LEU A 207 -23.04 -20.16 -21.95
CA LEU A 207 -24.21 -20.68 -21.23
C LEU A 207 -25.45 -20.83 -22.13
N GLN A 208 -25.59 -20.01 -23.16
CA GLN A 208 -26.71 -20.09 -24.12
C GLN A 208 -26.57 -21.25 -25.12
N LYS A 209 -25.39 -21.85 -25.25
CA LYS A 209 -25.13 -23.03 -26.09
C LYS A 209 -25.23 -24.36 -25.34
N SER A 210 -25.68 -24.33 -24.08
CA SER A 210 -26.02 -25.50 -23.27
C SER A 210 -27.53 -25.64 -23.15
#